data_AF-A0A1V5VII9-F1
#
_entry.id   AF-A0A1V5VII9-F1
#
_cell.length_a   1.000
_cell.length_b   1.000
_cell.length_c   1.000
_cell.angle_alpha   90.00
_cell.angle_beta   90.00
_cell.angle_gamma   90.00
#
_symmetry.space_group_name_H-M   'P 1'
#
loop_
_entity.id
_entity.type
_entity.pdbx_description
1 polymer ?
#
loop_
_entity_poly.entity_id
_entity_poly.type
_entity_poly.pdbx_seq_one_letter_code
_entity_poly.pdbx_strand_id
1 'polypeptide(L)'
;MAREEGFSNINMDLIAGLPKETGEMFSLTLTRAFGLRPESLTVHTLSVKRASVMHREGDALAESRLVEGMVDEARHRTVEEGYAPYYLYRQKHTAGSLENVGYAREGFACLYNVDMMEDRLTVLAMGAGAVSKRVWPGRQKILRAPNAKDVSQYKARVDEMVQRKDALMRGVGKGVKPASAAGDEPDVLPLEAQHQAGSFVDQA
;
A
#
# COMPACT_ATOMS: atom_id res chain seq x y z
N MET A 1 -3.80 -17.08 -19.69
CA MET A 1 -2.75 -16.41 -18.89
C MET A 1 -3.19 -16.22 -17.44
N ALA A 2 -2.35 -16.58 -16.46
CA ALA A 2 -2.59 -16.59 -15.00
C ALA A 2 -3.82 -17.40 -14.51
N ARG A 3 -5.04 -17.01 -14.89
CA ARG A 3 -6.26 -17.75 -14.51
C ARG A 3 -6.29 -19.16 -15.08
N GLU A 4 -5.82 -19.32 -16.31
CA GLU A 4 -5.63 -20.64 -16.95
C GLU A 4 -4.63 -21.53 -16.20
N GLU A 5 -3.71 -20.94 -15.44
CA GLU A 5 -2.74 -21.64 -14.60
C GLU A 5 -3.25 -21.87 -13.16
N GLY A 6 -4.53 -21.58 -12.89
CA GLY A 6 -5.17 -21.81 -11.59
C GLY A 6 -5.10 -20.63 -10.60
N PHE A 7 -4.56 -19.48 -11.00
CA PHE A 7 -4.59 -18.28 -10.14
C PHE A 7 -5.99 -17.66 -10.11
N SER A 8 -6.60 -17.64 -8.92
CA SER A 8 -7.95 -17.11 -8.70
C SER A 8 -8.00 -15.76 -8.00
N ASN A 9 -6.87 -15.26 -7.50
CA ASN A 9 -6.76 -13.96 -6.83
C ASN A 9 -5.69 -13.11 -7.52
N ILE A 10 -6.13 -12.20 -8.37
CA ILE A 10 -5.28 -11.32 -9.17
C ILE A 10 -5.46 -9.89 -8.68
N ASN A 11 -4.36 -9.30 -8.21
CA ASN A 11 -4.27 -7.87 -7.89
C ASN A 11 -3.78 -7.06 -9.10
N MET A 12 -4.23 -5.81 -9.19
CA MET A 12 -3.72 -4.83 -10.15
C MET A 12 -3.42 -3.49 -9.48
N ASP A 13 -2.27 -2.90 -9.75
CA ASP A 13 -1.94 -1.57 -9.23
C ASP A 13 -1.93 -0.54 -10.37
N LEU A 14 -2.59 0.58 -10.14
CA LEU A 14 -2.64 1.73 -11.05
C LEU A 14 -1.94 2.92 -10.41
N ILE A 15 -1.29 3.75 -11.21
CA ILE A 15 -0.64 4.98 -10.76
C ILE A 15 -1.25 6.14 -11.54
N ALA A 16 -1.93 7.04 -10.85
CA ALA A 16 -2.47 8.28 -11.39
C ALA A 16 -1.44 9.42 -11.31
N GLY A 17 -1.47 10.29 -12.32
CA GLY A 17 -0.62 11.48 -12.39
C GLY A 17 0.77 11.20 -12.95
N LEU A 18 0.89 10.21 -13.82
CA LEU A 18 2.13 9.97 -14.56
C LEU A 18 2.46 11.18 -15.47
N PRO A 19 3.75 11.43 -15.79
CA PRO A 19 4.11 12.54 -16.65
C PRO A 19 3.37 12.47 -18.00
N LYS A 20 2.71 13.58 -18.38
CA LYS A 20 1.90 13.73 -19.61
C LYS A 20 0.60 12.90 -19.64
N GLU A 21 0.22 12.26 -18.53
CA GLU A 21 -1.06 11.56 -18.43
C GLU A 21 -2.22 12.55 -18.34
N THR A 22 -3.24 12.36 -19.18
CA THR A 22 -4.49 13.13 -19.13
C THR A 22 -5.60 12.34 -18.45
N GLY A 23 -6.67 13.01 -17.99
CA GLY A 23 -7.83 12.33 -17.41
C GLY A 23 -8.45 11.30 -18.34
N GLU A 24 -8.53 11.58 -19.64
CA GLU A 24 -9.03 10.64 -20.65
C GLU A 24 -8.16 9.37 -20.77
N MET A 25 -6.83 9.52 -20.69
CA MET A 25 -5.91 8.38 -20.69
C MET A 25 -6.11 7.50 -19.46
N PHE A 26 -6.30 8.12 -18.29
CA PHE A 26 -6.55 7.41 -17.06
C PHE A 26 -7.93 6.71 -17.06
N SER A 27 -8.97 7.37 -17.56
CA SER A 27 -10.30 6.78 -17.75
C SER A 27 -10.29 5.56 -18.69
N LEU A 28 -9.51 5.63 -19.77
CA LEU A 28 -9.27 4.49 -20.66
C LEU A 28 -8.54 3.36 -19.93
N THR A 29 -7.57 3.69 -19.08
CA THR A 29 -6.85 2.71 -18.25
C THR A 29 -7.79 2.00 -17.28
N LEU A 30 -8.65 2.74 -16.58
CA LEU A 30 -9.70 2.17 -15.72
C LEU A 30 -10.60 1.23 -16.51
N THR A 31 -11.09 1.66 -17.68
CA THR A 31 -11.95 0.83 -18.53
C THR A 31 -11.29 -0.48 -18.94
N ARG A 32 -10.00 -0.46 -19.28
CA ARG A 32 -9.24 -1.67 -19.58
C ARG A 32 -9.01 -2.53 -18.34
N ALA A 33 -8.67 -1.93 -17.21
CA ALA A 33 -8.45 -2.63 -15.94
C ALA A 33 -9.70 -3.38 -15.49
N PHE A 34 -10.87 -2.74 -15.51
CA PHE A 34 -12.14 -3.39 -15.15
C PHE A 34 -12.54 -4.47 -16.16
N GLY A 35 -12.25 -4.29 -17.45
CA GLY A 35 -12.44 -5.33 -18.47
C GLY A 35 -11.63 -6.62 -18.20
N LEU A 36 -10.48 -6.50 -17.52
CA LEU A 36 -9.68 -7.66 -17.08
C LEU A 36 -10.22 -8.33 -15.81
N ARG A 37 -11.15 -7.67 -15.10
CA ARG A 37 -11.82 -8.16 -13.88
C ARG A 37 -10.83 -8.70 -12.84
N PRO A 38 -9.90 -7.89 -12.32
CA PRO A 38 -9.08 -8.31 -11.18
C PRO A 38 -9.94 -8.56 -9.94
N GLU A 39 -9.42 -9.29 -8.97
CA GLU A 39 -10.08 -9.48 -7.68
C GLU A 39 -9.87 -8.30 -6.74
N SER A 40 -8.69 -7.68 -6.84
CA SER A 40 -8.35 -6.46 -6.12
C SER A 40 -7.57 -5.49 -7.01
N LEU A 41 -7.69 -4.20 -6.69
CA LEU A 41 -7.05 -3.12 -7.41
C LEU A 41 -6.58 -2.06 -6.42
N THR A 42 -5.38 -1.50 -6.59
CA THR A 42 -4.93 -0.34 -5.82
C THR A 42 -4.77 0.87 -6.73
N VAL A 43 -5.35 1.99 -6.35
CA VAL A 43 -5.11 3.28 -7.02
C VAL A 43 -4.07 4.04 -6.21
N HIS A 44 -2.91 4.25 -6.82
CA HIS A 44 -1.84 5.06 -6.25
C HIS A 44 -1.77 6.41 -6.92
N THR A 45 -1.28 7.41 -6.21
CA THR A 45 -0.84 8.68 -6.79
C THR A 45 0.67 8.70 -6.94
N LEU A 46 1.16 9.28 -8.03
CA LEU A 46 2.59 9.32 -8.30
C LEU A 46 3.34 10.03 -7.16
N SER A 47 4.34 9.34 -6.62
CA SER A 47 5.32 9.90 -5.68
C SER A 47 6.73 9.79 -6.24
N VAL A 48 7.39 10.94 -6.41
CA VAL A 48 8.75 10.99 -6.96
C VAL A 48 9.76 10.68 -5.85
N LYS A 49 10.41 9.52 -5.95
CA LYS A 49 11.48 9.13 -5.03
C LYS A 49 12.78 9.84 -5.40
N ARG A 50 13.49 10.41 -4.43
CA ARG A 50 14.79 11.11 -4.66
C ARG A 50 15.83 10.32 -5.46
N ALA A 51 15.83 8.99 -5.33
CA ALA A 51 16.77 8.12 -6.02
C ALA A 51 16.28 7.67 -7.42
N SER A 52 15.08 8.08 -7.86
CA SER A 52 14.54 7.68 -9.15
C SER A 52 15.18 8.46 -10.30
N VAL A 53 15.16 7.86 -11.49
CA VAL A 53 15.58 8.53 -12.73
C VAL A 53 14.74 9.78 -12.96
N MET A 54 13.43 9.68 -12.78
CA MET A 54 12.45 10.78 -12.84
C MET A 54 12.84 11.98 -11.96
N HIS A 55 13.37 11.76 -10.76
CA HIS A 55 13.85 12.86 -9.92
C HIS A 55 15.11 13.52 -10.50
N ARG A 56 16.03 12.73 -11.07
CA ARG A 56 17.27 13.24 -11.68
C ARG A 56 17.00 14.00 -12.97
N GLU A 57 15.98 13.59 -13.73
CA GLU A 57 15.58 14.21 -14.99
C GLU A 57 14.66 15.43 -14.79
N GLY A 58 14.17 15.64 -13.56
CA GLY A 58 13.44 16.85 -13.20
C GLY A 58 12.00 16.87 -13.73
N ASP A 59 11.39 15.70 -13.93
CA ASP A 59 10.02 15.61 -14.43
C ASP A 59 9.05 16.38 -13.53
N ALA A 60 8.22 17.21 -14.16
CA ALA A 60 7.18 17.95 -13.47
C ALA A 60 6.09 16.99 -12.99
N LEU A 61 5.67 17.17 -11.74
CA LEU A 61 4.48 16.51 -11.22
C LEU A 61 3.23 17.06 -11.92
N ALA A 62 2.26 16.19 -12.17
CA ALA A 62 0.95 16.59 -12.65
C ALA A 62 0.28 17.58 -11.68
N GLU A 63 -0.57 18.46 -12.22
CA GLU A 63 -1.35 19.40 -11.43
C GLU A 63 -2.27 18.65 -10.46
N SER A 64 -2.31 19.07 -9.18
CA SER A 64 -3.07 18.38 -8.14
C SER A 64 -4.54 18.16 -8.51
N ARG A 65 -5.21 19.16 -9.11
CA ARG A 65 -6.61 19.07 -9.53
C ARG A 65 -6.87 17.99 -10.58
N LEU A 66 -5.92 17.77 -11.49
CA LEU A 66 -6.02 16.72 -12.49
C LEU A 66 -5.97 15.34 -11.83
N VAL A 67 -5.03 15.16 -10.89
CA VAL A 67 -4.87 13.90 -10.16
C VAL A 67 -6.05 13.65 -9.22
N GLU A 68 -6.59 14.68 -8.57
CA GLU A 68 -7.83 14.61 -7.78
C GLU A 68 -8.98 14.04 -8.63
N GLY A 69 -9.21 14.62 -9.82
CA GLY A 69 -10.26 14.14 -10.73
C GLY A 69 -10.07 12.68 -11.16
N MET A 70 -8.82 12.24 -11.39
CA MET A 70 -8.51 10.84 -11.70
C MET A 70 -8.84 9.90 -10.53
N VAL A 71 -8.46 10.28 -9.31
CA VAL A 71 -8.72 9.47 -8.10
C VAL A 71 -10.21 9.39 -7.80
N ASP A 72 -10.95 10.49 -7.98
CA ASP A 72 -12.40 10.54 -7.81
C ASP A 72 -13.13 9.68 -8.85
N GLU A 73 -12.71 9.74 -10.12
CA GLU A 73 -13.25 8.85 -11.15
C GLU A 73 -13.01 7.38 -10.79
N ALA A 74 -11.79 7.03 -10.36
CA ALA A 74 -11.48 5.66 -9.95
C ALA A 74 -12.37 5.21 -8.79
N ARG A 75 -12.58 6.06 -7.79
CA ARG A 75 -13.44 5.78 -6.63
C ARG A 75 -14.89 5.50 -7.05
N HIS A 76 -15.44 6.28 -7.97
CA HIS A 76 -16.81 6.03 -8.46
C HIS A 76 -16.89 4.73 -9.26
N ARG A 77 -15.95 4.53 -10.19
CA ARG A 77 -15.93 3.34 -11.05
C ARG A 77 -15.72 2.05 -10.27
N THR A 78 -14.90 2.05 -9.22
CA THR A 78 -14.71 0.86 -8.38
C THR A 78 -15.99 0.44 -7.69
N VAL A 79 -16.77 1.40 -7.19
CA VAL A 79 -18.08 1.12 -6.56
C VAL A 79 -19.07 0.57 -7.59
N GLU A 80 -19.17 1.18 -8.77
CA GLU A 80 -20.03 0.71 -9.87
C GLU A 80 -19.69 -0.73 -10.31
N GLU A 81 -18.42 -1.09 -10.29
CA GLU A 81 -17.91 -2.41 -10.68
C GLU A 81 -17.90 -3.44 -9.52
N GLY A 82 -18.46 -3.07 -8.36
CA GLY A 82 -18.66 -3.97 -7.22
C GLY A 82 -17.42 -4.19 -6.34
N TYR A 83 -16.47 -3.28 -6.34
CA TYR A 83 -15.32 -3.30 -5.43
C TYR A 83 -15.58 -2.39 -4.23
N ALA A 84 -15.19 -2.86 -3.04
CA ALA A 84 -15.21 -2.08 -1.81
C ALA A 84 -13.78 -1.64 -1.44
N PRO A 85 -13.59 -0.41 -0.94
CA PRO A 85 -12.31 0.01 -0.42
C PRO A 85 -12.00 -0.75 0.89
N TYR A 86 -10.78 -1.24 1.07
CA TYR A 86 -10.40 -2.08 2.23
C TYR A 86 -9.11 -1.65 2.96
N TYR A 87 -8.31 -0.78 2.35
CA TYR A 87 -7.30 -0.01 3.06
C TYR A 87 -7.05 1.31 2.36
N LEU A 88 -6.48 2.24 3.11
CA LEU A 88 -5.95 3.50 2.63
C LEU A 88 -4.49 3.62 3.04
N TYR A 89 -3.66 4.43 2.39
CA TYR A 89 -2.47 4.99 3.02
C TYR A 89 -1.98 6.23 2.30
N ARG A 90 -1.30 7.12 3.02
CA ARG A 90 -0.71 8.33 2.46
C ARG A 90 0.79 8.15 2.26
N GLN A 91 1.29 8.49 1.07
CA GLN A 91 2.72 8.56 0.82
C GLN A 91 3.22 10.00 0.95
N LYS A 92 4.39 10.17 1.56
CA LYS A 92 5.08 11.46 1.57
C LYS A 92 5.56 11.78 0.16
N HIS A 93 5.41 13.05 -0.25
CA HIS A 93 5.80 13.54 -1.57
C HIS A 93 4.99 12.96 -2.74
N THR A 94 3.66 12.80 -2.58
CA THR A 94 2.73 12.50 -3.68
C THR A 94 2.23 13.77 -4.36
N ALA A 95 1.87 13.68 -5.64
CA ALA A 95 1.10 14.72 -6.32
C ALA A 95 -0.22 14.96 -5.56
N GLY A 96 -0.50 16.21 -5.19
CA GLY A 96 -1.71 16.58 -4.44
C GLY A 96 -1.80 16.11 -2.98
N SER A 97 -0.79 15.41 -2.43
CA SER A 97 -0.87 14.79 -1.09
C SER A 97 -2.07 13.83 -0.91
N LEU A 98 -2.49 13.22 -2.02
CA LEU A 98 -3.65 12.34 -2.08
C LEU A 98 -3.36 10.96 -1.50
N GLU A 99 -4.45 10.25 -1.24
CA GLU A 99 -4.46 8.93 -0.62
C GLU A 99 -4.31 7.83 -1.66
N ASN A 100 -3.59 6.77 -1.30
CA ASN A 100 -3.58 5.53 -2.08
C ASN A 100 -4.62 4.59 -1.47
N VAL A 101 -5.51 4.04 -2.29
CA VAL A 101 -6.64 3.24 -1.80
C VAL A 101 -6.64 1.88 -2.47
N GLY A 102 -6.68 0.83 -1.63
CA GLY A 102 -6.90 -0.54 -2.07
C GLY A 102 -8.39 -0.85 -2.13
N TYR A 103 -8.85 -1.37 -3.25
CA TYR A 103 -10.21 -1.83 -3.50
C TYR A 103 -10.19 -3.33 -3.77
N ALA A 104 -11.20 -4.05 -3.30
CA ALA A 104 -11.33 -5.48 -3.53
C ALA A 104 -12.79 -5.88 -3.65
N ARG A 105 -13.04 -6.94 -4.40
CA ARG A 105 -14.31 -7.67 -4.32
C ARG A 105 -14.42 -8.35 -2.97
N GLU A 106 -15.65 -8.65 -2.57
CA GLU A 106 -15.91 -9.39 -1.32
C GLU A 106 -15.08 -10.68 -1.26
N GLY A 107 -14.42 -10.91 -0.12
CA GLY A 107 -13.55 -12.06 0.10
C GLY A 107 -12.13 -11.95 -0.48
N PHE A 108 -11.81 -10.90 -1.25
CA PHE A 108 -10.50 -10.73 -1.90
C PHE A 108 -9.62 -9.62 -1.31
N ALA A 109 -10.02 -9.03 -0.19
CA ALA A 109 -9.19 -8.07 0.53
C ALA A 109 -7.83 -8.71 0.92
N CYS A 110 -6.73 -8.04 0.61
CA CYS A 110 -5.40 -8.53 0.93
C CYS A 110 -5.06 -8.24 2.40
N LEU A 111 -5.41 -9.17 3.30
CA LEU A 111 -5.12 -9.05 4.74
C LEU A 111 -3.62 -8.89 5.02
N TYR A 112 -2.77 -9.53 4.21
CA TYR A 112 -1.31 -9.38 4.34
C TYR A 112 -0.86 -7.93 4.16
N ASN A 113 -1.44 -7.18 3.20
CA ASN A 113 -1.11 -5.76 3.02
C ASN A 113 -1.50 -4.95 4.25
N VAL A 114 -2.70 -5.19 4.80
CA VAL A 114 -3.19 -4.54 6.03
C VAL A 114 -2.26 -4.85 7.20
N ASP A 115 -2.01 -6.13 7.48
CA ASP A 115 -1.15 -6.59 8.59
C ASP A 115 0.29 -6.07 8.50
N MET A 116 0.81 -5.97 7.28
CA MET A 116 2.14 -5.43 7.02
C MET A 116 2.23 -3.94 7.35
N MET A 117 1.24 -3.16 6.93
CA MET A 117 1.20 -1.72 7.14
C MET A 117 0.84 -1.35 8.59
N GLU A 118 -0.06 -2.09 9.23
CA GLU A 118 -0.43 -1.89 10.63
C GLU A 118 0.64 -2.37 11.63
N ASP A 119 1.67 -3.07 11.16
CA ASP A 119 2.66 -3.73 11.99
C ASP A 119 2.04 -4.66 13.06
N ARG A 120 1.03 -5.47 12.68
CA ARG A 120 0.40 -6.43 13.62
C ARG A 120 1.15 -7.75 13.74
N LEU A 121 1.88 -8.15 12.70
CA LEU A 121 2.50 -9.47 12.63
C LEU A 121 4.03 -9.43 12.75
N THR A 122 4.59 -10.48 13.36
CA THR A 122 6.03 -10.76 13.29
C THR A 122 6.36 -11.31 11.89
N VAL A 123 7.42 -10.79 11.27
CA VAL A 123 7.83 -11.16 9.91
C VAL A 123 9.29 -11.57 9.90
N LEU A 124 9.55 -12.74 9.34
CA LEU A 124 10.88 -13.19 8.97
C LEU A 124 11.08 -12.92 7.47
N ALA A 125 11.90 -11.92 7.15
CA ALA A 125 12.13 -11.52 5.76
C ALA A 125 13.51 -11.99 5.26
N MET A 126 13.60 -12.38 3.99
CA MET A 126 14.84 -12.85 3.34
C MET A 126 15.10 -12.01 2.08
N GLY A 127 16.35 -11.94 1.63
CA GLY A 127 16.76 -11.16 0.47
C GLY A 127 17.37 -9.79 0.81
N ALA A 128 18.07 -9.21 -0.16
CA ALA A 128 18.70 -7.90 -0.02
C ALA A 128 17.62 -6.82 0.22
N GLY A 129 17.88 -5.93 1.18
CA GLY A 129 16.97 -4.85 1.57
C GLY A 129 15.73 -5.27 2.37
N ALA A 130 15.50 -6.58 2.53
CA ALA A 130 14.38 -7.10 3.31
C ALA A 130 14.53 -6.76 4.81
N VAL A 131 13.40 -6.61 5.52
CA VAL A 131 13.40 -6.24 6.94
C VAL A 131 12.59 -7.25 7.72
N SER A 132 13.24 -7.99 8.63
CA SER A 132 12.51 -8.78 9.62
C SER A 132 11.98 -7.86 10.72
N LYS A 133 10.79 -8.14 11.24
CA LYS A 133 10.20 -7.45 12.40
C LYS A 133 9.68 -8.46 13.42
N ARG A 134 9.83 -8.14 14.70
CA ARG A 134 9.14 -8.83 15.79
C ARG A 134 8.20 -7.85 16.46
N VAL A 135 6.94 -8.23 16.57
CA VAL A 135 5.86 -7.41 17.13
C VAL A 135 5.33 -8.11 18.38
N TRP A 136 5.23 -7.38 19.48
CA TRP A 136 4.59 -7.85 20.71
C TRP A 136 3.10 -7.48 20.73
N PRO A 137 2.26 -8.22 21.48
CA PRO A 137 0.83 -7.93 21.60
C PRO A 137 0.53 -6.45 21.88
N GLY A 138 -0.49 -5.92 21.22
CA GLY A 138 -0.87 -4.51 21.35
C GLY A 138 0.19 -3.52 20.82
N ARG A 139 1.15 -3.97 20.01
CA ARG A 139 2.23 -3.14 19.42
C ARG A 139 3.10 -2.43 20.48
N GLN A 140 3.10 -2.92 21.72
CA GLN A 140 3.86 -2.34 22.85
C GLN A 140 5.36 -2.26 22.56
N LYS A 141 5.87 -3.16 21.72
CA LYS A 141 7.26 -3.20 21.29
C LYS A 141 7.32 -3.73 19.87
N ILE A 142 8.17 -3.10 19.05
CA ILE A 142 8.52 -3.57 17.72
C ILE A 142 10.03 -3.52 17.59
N LEU A 143 10.65 -4.66 17.33
CA LEU A 143 12.06 -4.74 16.95
C LEU A 143 12.19 -5.02 15.46
N ARG A 144 13.27 -4.54 14.84
CA ARG A 144 13.52 -4.70 13.41
C ARG A 144 14.96 -5.12 13.17
N ALA A 145 15.17 -6.00 12.20
CA ALA A 145 16.50 -6.40 11.71
C ALA A 145 16.54 -6.27 10.18
N PRO A 146 17.05 -5.13 9.66
CA PRO A 146 17.16 -4.91 8.22
C PRO A 146 18.36 -5.68 7.64
N ASN A 147 18.15 -6.32 6.50
CA ASN A 147 19.23 -6.89 5.69
C ASN A 147 20.00 -5.78 4.98
N ALA A 148 21.22 -6.10 4.55
CA ALA A 148 21.98 -5.21 3.66
C ALA A 148 21.18 -4.96 2.37
N LYS A 149 21.15 -3.70 1.92
CA LYS A 149 20.44 -3.30 0.69
C LYS A 149 21.21 -3.67 -0.58
N ASP A 150 22.53 -3.52 -0.54
CA ASP A 150 23.41 -3.91 -1.63
C ASP A 150 23.53 -5.43 -1.70
N VAL A 151 23.45 -5.98 -2.92
CA VAL A 151 23.43 -7.44 -3.14
C VAL A 151 24.77 -8.08 -2.79
N SER A 152 25.90 -7.42 -3.07
CA SER A 152 27.22 -7.93 -2.74
C SER A 152 27.41 -8.00 -1.22
N GLN A 153 27.00 -6.95 -0.51
CA GLN A 153 26.99 -6.93 0.96
C GLN A 153 26.02 -7.95 1.55
N TYR A 154 24.84 -8.14 0.95
CA TYR A 154 23.89 -9.16 1.37
C TYR A 154 24.52 -10.55 1.30
N LYS A 155 25.16 -10.89 0.19
CA LYS A 155 25.85 -12.18 0.01
C LYS A 155 27.03 -12.36 0.97
N ALA A 156 27.84 -11.33 1.16
CA ALA A 156 29.04 -11.41 2.00
C ALA A 156 28.75 -11.51 3.51
N ARG A 157 27.54 -11.16 3.95
CA ARG A 157 27.18 -11.01 5.37
C ARG A 157 25.97 -11.85 5.78
N VAL A 158 25.69 -12.94 5.08
CA VAL A 158 24.54 -13.82 5.37
C VAL A 158 24.56 -14.30 6.82
N ASP A 159 25.69 -14.83 7.31
CA ASP A 159 25.79 -15.38 8.67
C ASP A 159 25.51 -14.33 9.74
N GLU A 160 26.05 -13.12 9.56
CA GLU A 160 25.82 -11.98 10.45
C GLU A 160 24.33 -11.57 10.47
N MET A 161 23.66 -11.56 9.30
CA MET A 161 22.23 -11.28 9.22
C MET A 161 21.37 -12.40 9.83
N VAL A 162 21.78 -13.66 9.71
CA VAL A 162 21.12 -14.80 10.37
C VAL A 162 21.20 -14.65 11.89
N GLN A 163 22.38 -14.34 12.43
CA GLN A 163 22.56 -14.09 13.87
C GLN A 163 21.70 -12.93 14.37
N ARG A 164 21.61 -11.82 13.62
CA ARG A 164 20.71 -10.71 13.95
C ARG A 164 19.24 -11.12 13.98
N LYS A 165 18.81 -12.00 13.06
CA LYS A 165 17.43 -12.51 13.03
C LYS A 165 17.15 -13.46 14.19
N ASP A 166 18.07 -14.36 14.55
CA ASP A 166 17.93 -15.20 15.75
C ASP A 166 17.80 -14.32 17.02
N ALA A 167 18.69 -13.34 17.18
CA ALA A 167 18.60 -12.38 18.29
C ALA A 167 17.25 -11.64 18.32
N LEU A 168 16.78 -11.15 17.16
CA LEU A 168 15.46 -10.52 17.02
C LEU A 168 14.33 -11.46 17.50
N MET A 169 14.35 -12.73 17.09
CA MET A 169 13.36 -13.74 17.48
C MET A 169 13.49 -14.19 18.95
N ARG A 170 14.62 -13.91 19.61
CA ARG A 170 14.77 -14.00 21.08
C ARG A 170 14.43 -12.70 21.80
N GLY A 171 14.16 -11.63 21.07
CA GLY A 171 13.73 -10.34 21.61
C GLY A 171 14.90 -9.42 21.98
N VAL A 172 16.09 -9.74 21.47
CA VAL A 172 17.35 -9.05 21.69
C VAL A 172 17.71 -8.25 20.44
N GLY A 173 18.08 -6.99 20.62
CA GLY A 173 18.49 -6.11 19.53
C GLY A 173 18.16 -4.65 19.81
N LYS A 174 18.67 -3.76 18.95
CA LYS A 174 18.30 -2.34 18.99
C LYS A 174 16.99 -2.16 18.23
N GLY A 175 16.00 -1.56 18.88
CA GLY A 175 14.78 -1.15 18.22
C GLY A 175 14.03 -0.17 19.08
N VAL A 176 14.13 1.12 18.75
CA VAL A 176 13.09 2.14 18.95
C VAL A 176 13.36 3.24 17.90
N LYS A 177 12.60 3.28 16.81
CA LYS A 177 11.87 4.53 16.57
C LYS A 177 10.60 4.34 17.41
N PRO A 178 10.20 5.31 18.25
CA PRO A 178 8.89 5.26 18.86
C PRO A 178 7.86 5.01 17.75
N ALA A 179 6.75 4.33 18.02
CA ALA A 179 5.53 4.72 17.32
C ALA A 179 5.47 6.25 17.48
N SER A 180 5.31 7.00 16.39
CA SER A 180 5.40 8.46 16.43
C SER A 180 4.69 8.99 17.66
N ALA A 181 5.31 9.91 18.40
CA ALA A 181 4.70 10.49 19.59
C ALA A 181 3.55 11.47 19.24
N ALA A 182 3.27 11.68 17.96
CA ALA A 182 1.98 12.15 17.46
C ALA A 182 1.16 10.91 17.14
N GLY A 183 -0.14 10.86 17.48
CA GLY A 183 -1.04 9.74 17.22
C GLY A 183 -1.16 9.36 15.74
N ASP A 184 -0.10 8.80 15.19
CA ASP A 184 -0.06 8.10 13.92
C ASP A 184 -0.66 6.73 14.21
N GLU A 185 -1.99 6.67 14.14
CA GLU A 185 -2.63 5.52 13.52
C GLU A 185 -1.80 5.12 12.29
N PRO A 186 -1.65 3.82 11.98
CA PRO A 186 -1.06 3.45 10.71
C PRO A 186 -1.68 4.35 9.63
N ASP A 187 -0.88 4.88 8.69
CA ASP A 187 -1.43 5.68 7.57
C ASP A 187 -2.56 4.89 6.85
N VAL A 188 -2.68 3.59 7.12
CA VAL A 188 -3.89 2.78 7.00
C VAL A 188 -4.99 3.17 7.96
N LEU A 189 -5.76 4.16 7.52
CA LEU A 189 -7.09 4.38 8.02
C LEU A 189 -7.99 3.25 7.48
N PRO A 190 -8.61 2.43 8.34
CA PRO A 190 -9.70 1.55 7.90
C PRO A 190 -10.80 2.43 7.33
N LEU A 191 -11.25 2.14 6.11
CA LEU A 191 -12.43 2.81 5.58
C LEU A 191 -13.63 2.29 6.34
N GLU A 192 -14.26 3.15 7.14
CA GLU A 192 -15.52 2.83 7.80
C GLU A 192 -16.52 2.39 6.72
N ALA A 193 -16.97 1.13 6.81
CA ALA A 193 -17.96 0.58 5.91
C ALA A 193 -19.27 1.36 6.11
N GLN A 194 -19.58 2.29 5.21
CA GLN A 194 -20.89 2.92 5.16
C GLN A 194 -21.90 1.88 4.69
N HIS A 195 -22.48 1.14 5.64
CA HIS A 195 -23.77 0.49 5.50
C HIS A 195 -24.48 0.41 6.85
N GLN A 196 -25.41 1.35 7.05
CA GLN A 196 -26.79 1.09 7.49
C GLN A 196 -27.60 2.33 7.08
N ALA A 197 -28.37 2.21 6.00
CA ALA A 197 -29.80 1.87 6.04
C ALA A 197 -30.64 3.07 6.50
N GLY A 198 -31.46 3.58 5.58
CA GLY A 198 -32.40 4.65 5.87
C GLY A 198 -33.43 4.26 6.93
N SER A 199 -33.77 5.23 7.77
CA SER A 199 -35.13 5.45 8.25
C SER A 199 -35.19 6.84 8.86
N PHE A 200 -35.73 7.80 8.10
CA PHE A 200 -36.43 8.93 8.70
C PHE A 200 -37.75 9.07 7.97
N VAL A 201 -38.68 8.20 8.36
CA VAL A 201 -40.11 8.47 8.29
C VAL A 201 -40.55 8.69 9.73
N ASP A 202 -41.18 9.85 9.94
CA ASP A 202 -42.13 10.22 11.00
C ASP A 202 -41.59 10.67 12.37
N GLN A 203 -41.76 11.96 12.74
CA GLN A 203 -43.01 12.51 13.29
C GLN A 203 -42.89 14.00 13.69
N ALA A 204 -44.01 14.70 13.47
CA ALA A 204 -44.46 16.02 13.96
C ALA A 204 -43.96 17.29 13.25
#